data_AF-A0A0G0V824-F1
#
_entry.id   AF-A0A0G0V824-F1
#
_cell.length_a   1.000
_cell.length_b   1.000
_cell.length_c   1.000
_cell.angle_alpha   90.00
_cell.angle_beta   90.00
_cell.angle_gamma   90.00
#
_symmetry.space_group_name_H-M   'P 1'
#
loop_
_entity.id
_entity.type
_entity.pdbx_description
1 polymer ?
#
loop_
_entity_poly.entity_id
_entity_poly.type
_entity_poly.pdbx_seq_one_letter_code
_entity_poly.pdbx_strand_id
1 'polypeptide(L)'
;MKRLLFSALALTLALTPNIYGMEQILMGIAAISITQQEQTTTECSICLKNFTTANKPVVCACESNMHVFHEPCIKSWVSHNQSCPNCRQKIDAMHIYRDSHELGFLLLKYVRNFADMKSALQILEYPDLDIDVNIEDESGLCPLELAIYKLEQNSNYALLIEALLKHPLINPMHVSSKLSGAISAFNIATYSEKASSVIPLFLAHPKIATNTREGASLFTPLMQAAFFGRKDTVKILLSDTRVNPTLQNLYGETALNCAQRGKNYLLRGCSLYWPADPEKIQNFDNTIYMLAVAEKKWNATHSATSTAPTTTTIQATTTTSNPSTK
;
A
#
# COMPACT_ATOMS: atom_id res chain seq x y z
N MET A 1 17.69 3.58 65.75
CA MET A 1 16.32 3.44 66.30
C MET A 1 15.42 4.48 65.65
N LYS A 2 14.14 4.14 65.41
CA LYS A 2 13.12 4.81 64.56
C LYS A 2 13.25 4.39 63.09
N ARG A 3 12.67 3.27 62.61
CA ARG A 3 11.25 2.82 62.57
C ARG A 3 10.31 3.82 61.90
N LEU A 4 9.94 3.46 60.66
CA LEU A 4 8.60 3.37 60.08
C LEU A 4 7.68 4.58 60.26
N LEU A 5 7.30 5.18 59.14
CA LEU A 5 5.91 5.40 58.70
C LEU A 5 5.98 6.10 57.34
N PHE A 6 5.66 5.37 56.26
CA PHE A 6 4.86 5.84 55.11
C PHE A 6 4.61 4.61 54.23
N SER A 7 3.61 3.84 54.65
CA SER A 7 2.95 2.82 53.85
C SER A 7 1.89 3.47 52.97
N ALA A 8 1.69 2.86 51.79
CA ALA A 8 0.56 3.00 50.87
C ALA A 8 0.62 4.14 49.83
N LEU A 9 1.46 3.96 48.80
CA LEU A 9 1.04 4.11 47.39
C LEU A 9 2.12 3.54 46.43
N ALA A 10 2.33 2.22 46.45
CA ALA A 10 3.25 1.56 45.52
C ALA A 10 2.65 0.24 45.05
N LEU A 11 1.57 0.30 44.25
CA LEU A 11 1.10 -0.88 43.50
C LEU A 11 0.11 -0.55 42.36
N THR A 12 0.49 0.26 41.36
CA THR A 12 -0.16 0.24 40.03
C THR A 12 0.79 0.79 38.96
N LEU A 13 1.84 0.04 38.61
CA LEU A 13 2.66 0.28 37.43
C LEU A 13 3.07 -1.08 36.83
N ALA A 14 2.10 -1.74 36.22
CA ALA A 14 2.30 -2.80 35.25
C ALA A 14 1.08 -2.79 34.33
N LEU A 15 1.30 -2.95 33.02
CA LEU A 15 0.34 -2.91 31.90
C LEU A 15 0.27 -1.59 31.10
N THR A 16 1.41 -1.21 30.50
CA THR A 16 1.39 -0.67 29.12
C THR A 16 2.45 -1.41 28.31
N PRO A 17 2.09 -2.25 27.32
CA PRO A 17 3.08 -2.86 26.45
C PRO A 17 3.69 -1.80 25.53
N ASN A 18 4.95 -1.49 25.80
CA ASN A 18 6.00 -1.27 24.80
C ASN A 18 5.72 -0.28 23.67
N ILE A 19 5.75 1.02 24.00
CA ILE A 19 5.82 2.14 23.06
C ILE A 19 7.27 2.46 22.61
N TYR A 20 8.26 1.67 23.03
CA TYR A 20 9.69 1.95 22.80
C TYR A 20 10.23 1.47 21.43
N GLY A 21 9.35 1.10 20.49
CA GLY A 21 9.73 0.64 19.14
C GLY A 21 9.46 1.62 18.00
N MET A 22 8.71 2.71 18.23
CA MET A 22 8.32 3.66 17.17
C MET A 22 9.21 4.90 17.10
N GLU A 23 9.85 5.32 18.20
CA GLU A 23 10.69 6.53 18.23
C GLU A 23 12.06 6.33 17.54
N GLN A 24 12.56 5.09 17.45
CA GLN A 24 13.85 4.80 16.83
C GLN A 24 13.78 4.69 15.29
N ILE A 25 12.59 4.55 14.71
CA ILE A 25 12.39 4.59 13.25
C ILE A 25 12.30 6.06 12.77
N LEU A 26 11.78 6.96 13.60
CA LEU A 26 11.69 8.41 13.30
C LEU A 26 13.04 9.12 13.28
N MET A 27 14.04 8.67 14.05
CA MET A 27 15.38 9.28 14.03
C MET A 27 16.23 8.91 12.82
N GLY A 28 15.91 7.83 12.11
CA GLY A 28 16.64 7.40 10.90
C GLY A 28 16.16 8.05 9.59
N ILE A 29 14.99 8.68 9.60
CA ILE A 29 14.38 9.36 8.43
C ILE A 29 14.76 10.86 8.42
N ALA A 30 15.17 11.40 9.56
CA ALA A 30 15.57 12.81 9.74
C ALA A 30 16.93 13.19 9.10
N ALA A 31 17.61 12.28 8.41
CA ALA A 31 18.95 12.51 7.85
C ALA A 31 18.99 12.87 6.36
N ILE A 32 17.84 12.98 5.68
CA ILE A 32 17.76 13.71 4.41
C ILE A 32 17.04 15.02 4.69
N SER A 33 17.76 15.94 5.33
CA SER A 33 17.48 17.35 5.19
C SER A 33 17.59 17.71 3.70
N ILE A 34 16.47 17.67 2.99
CA ILE A 34 16.30 18.43 1.75
C ILE A 34 16.25 19.89 2.19
N THR A 35 17.42 20.46 2.50
CA THR A 35 17.60 21.89 2.62
C THR A 35 17.51 22.50 1.22
N GLN A 36 16.29 22.64 0.71
CA GLN A 36 15.82 23.83 0.01
C GLN A 36 14.31 23.90 0.25
N GLN A 37 13.86 24.92 0.98
CA GLN A 37 12.46 25.35 0.94
C GLN A 37 12.17 25.84 -0.48
N GLU A 38 11.80 24.95 -1.41
CA GLU A 38 11.08 25.37 -2.61
C GLU A 38 9.61 25.48 -2.20
N GLN A 39 9.18 26.71 -1.96
CA GLN A 39 7.80 27.06 -1.64
C GLN A 39 6.87 26.45 -2.70
N THR A 40 5.90 25.65 -2.28
CA THR A 40 4.71 25.40 -3.10
C THR A 40 4.03 26.75 -3.34
N THR A 41 4.22 27.32 -4.53
CA THR A 41 3.79 28.68 -4.83
C THR A 41 2.27 28.72 -4.97
N THR A 42 1.54 29.31 -4.03
CA THR A 42 0.08 29.43 -4.13
C THR A 42 -0.39 30.46 -5.17
N GLU A 43 0.55 31.13 -5.85
CA GLU A 43 0.31 32.15 -6.85
C GLU A 43 0.98 31.85 -8.20
N CYS A 44 0.40 32.39 -9.27
CA CYS A 44 0.97 32.33 -10.60
C CYS A 44 2.03 33.43 -10.78
N SER A 45 3.28 33.08 -11.08
CA SER A 45 4.38 34.04 -11.26
C SER A 45 4.25 34.97 -12.49
N ILE A 46 3.34 34.68 -13.43
CA ILE A 46 3.09 35.53 -14.59
C ILE A 46 2.15 36.69 -14.23
N CYS A 47 1.07 36.43 -13.50
CA CYS A 47 0.03 37.43 -13.21
C CYS A 47 -0.03 37.85 -11.73
N LEU A 48 0.74 37.18 -10.86
CA LEU A 48 0.84 37.42 -9.42
C LEU A 48 -0.50 37.28 -8.68
N LYS A 49 -1.38 36.40 -9.18
CA LYS A 49 -2.67 36.07 -8.55
C LYS A 49 -2.67 34.63 -8.02
N ASN A 50 -3.41 34.42 -6.95
CA ASN A 50 -3.60 33.09 -6.35
C ASN A 50 -4.35 32.12 -7.28
N PHE A 51 -4.09 30.83 -7.12
CA PHE A 51 -4.89 29.78 -7.72
C PHE A 51 -6.26 29.67 -7.04
N THR A 52 -7.29 29.34 -7.81
CA THR A 52 -8.66 29.19 -7.29
C THR A 52 -9.32 27.99 -7.96
N THR A 53 -10.42 27.49 -7.41
CA THR A 53 -11.21 26.40 -8.02
C THR A 53 -11.72 26.75 -9.42
N ALA A 54 -11.99 28.04 -9.69
CA ALA A 54 -12.42 28.52 -11.00
C ALA A 54 -11.25 28.64 -12.01
N ASN A 55 -10.04 28.94 -11.53
CA ASN A 55 -8.82 29.05 -12.33
C ASN A 55 -7.76 28.08 -11.79
N LYS A 56 -7.97 26.79 -12.07
CA LYS A 56 -7.08 25.71 -11.62
C LYS A 56 -5.65 25.93 -12.13
N PRO A 57 -4.62 25.57 -11.34
CA PRO A 57 -3.24 25.58 -11.79
C PRO A 57 -3.04 24.55 -12.91
N VAL A 58 -2.11 24.89 -13.81
CA VAL A 58 -1.61 24.02 -14.88
C VAL A 58 -0.14 23.77 -14.64
N VAL A 59 0.30 22.53 -14.83
CA VAL A 59 1.70 22.13 -14.63
C VAL A 59 2.49 22.32 -15.91
N CYS A 60 3.61 23.02 -15.78
CA CYS A 60 4.68 23.10 -16.77
C CYS A 60 5.83 22.19 -16.31
N ALA A 61 5.92 21.01 -16.94
CA ALA A 61 6.96 20.03 -16.65
C ALA A 61 8.28 20.45 -17.32
N CYS A 62 9.23 20.94 -16.53
CA CYS A 62 10.60 21.20 -16.96
C CYS A 62 11.47 19.99 -16.58
N GLU A 63 12.51 19.64 -17.34
CA GLU A 63 13.30 18.39 -17.17
C GLU A 63 13.59 18.02 -15.71
N SER A 64 13.94 19.00 -14.85
CA SER A 64 14.29 18.73 -13.45
C SER A 64 13.39 19.42 -12.43
N ASN A 65 12.37 20.17 -12.86
CA ASN A 65 11.52 20.95 -11.96
C ASN A 65 10.10 21.05 -12.51
N MET A 66 9.12 21.11 -11.62
CA MET A 66 7.77 21.48 -12.01
C MET A 66 7.44 22.91 -11.60
N HIS A 67 6.83 23.65 -12.51
CA HIS A 67 6.30 24.99 -12.24
C HIS A 67 4.81 25.02 -12.55
N VAL A 68 4.05 25.80 -11.79
CA VAL A 68 2.61 25.94 -12.00
C VAL A 68 2.23 27.35 -12.42
N PHE A 69 1.22 27.47 -13.27
CA PHE A 69 0.72 28.73 -13.79
C PHE A 69 -0.79 28.65 -14.02
N HIS A 70 -1.49 29.79 -14.15
CA HIS A 70 -2.83 29.74 -14.72
C HIS A 70 -2.72 29.33 -16.19
N GLU A 71 -3.65 28.46 -16.64
CA GLU A 71 -3.74 28.05 -18.04
C GLU A 71 -3.65 29.21 -19.06
N PRO A 72 -4.45 30.30 -18.94
CA PRO A 72 -4.37 31.42 -19.87
C PRO A 72 -3.02 32.13 -19.83
N CYS A 73 -2.39 32.23 -18.65
CA CYS A 73 -1.09 32.89 -18.49
C CYS A 73 0.02 32.12 -19.21
N ILE A 74 0.13 30.82 -18.98
CA ILE A 74 1.19 30.02 -19.62
C ILE A 74 0.94 29.84 -21.11
N LYS A 75 -0.32 29.68 -21.55
CA LYS A 75 -0.64 29.64 -22.99
C LYS A 75 -0.27 30.93 -23.70
N SER A 76 -0.57 32.09 -23.12
CA SER A 76 -0.21 33.39 -23.69
C SER A 76 1.31 33.62 -23.71
N TRP A 77 2.04 33.05 -22.75
CA TRP A 77 3.50 33.14 -22.72
C TRP A 77 4.14 32.28 -23.82
N VAL A 78 3.71 31.02 -23.94
CA VAL A 78 4.32 30.04 -24.86
C VAL A 78 4.04 30.34 -26.34
N SER A 79 3.01 31.14 -26.63
CA SER A 79 2.77 31.62 -28.01
C SER A 79 3.83 32.60 -28.52
N HIS A 80 4.60 33.23 -27.63
CA HIS A 80 5.65 34.19 -27.98
C HIS A 80 7.04 33.76 -27.51
N ASN A 81 7.13 32.79 -26.58
CA ASN A 81 8.36 32.34 -25.96
C ASN A 81 8.43 30.81 -25.95
N GLN A 82 9.59 30.23 -26.25
CA GLN A 82 9.78 28.77 -26.21
C GLN A 82 10.43 28.30 -24.91
N SER A 83 10.28 29.05 -23.81
CA SER A 83 10.94 28.76 -22.54
C SER A 83 10.03 29.00 -21.33
N CYS A 84 10.27 28.24 -20.27
CA CYS A 84 9.55 28.37 -19.01
C CYS A 84 9.82 29.73 -18.36
N PRO A 85 8.79 30.46 -17.89
CA PRO A 85 8.97 31.75 -17.21
C PRO A 85 9.89 31.69 -15.99
N ASN A 86 9.88 30.57 -15.25
CA ASN A 86 10.57 30.46 -13.96
C ASN A 86 12.02 29.97 -14.13
N CYS A 87 12.25 28.89 -14.90
CA CYS A 87 13.59 28.31 -15.06
C CYS A 87 14.24 28.57 -16.42
N ARG A 88 13.55 29.21 -17.36
CA ARG A 88 14.01 29.50 -18.74
C ARG A 88 14.36 28.27 -19.57
N GLN A 89 14.05 27.07 -19.07
CA GLN A 89 14.22 25.84 -19.82
C GLN A 89 13.30 25.82 -21.03
N LYS A 90 13.78 25.25 -22.14
CA LYS A 90 12.99 25.13 -23.37
C LYS A 90 11.75 24.27 -23.11
N ILE A 91 10.58 24.77 -23.47
CA ILE A 91 9.30 24.07 -23.36
C ILE A 91 8.48 24.26 -24.64
N ASP A 92 7.59 23.33 -24.89
CA ASP A 92 6.55 23.43 -25.92
C ASP A 92 5.17 23.09 -25.32
N ALA A 93 4.13 23.10 -26.16
CA ALA A 93 2.75 22.83 -25.72
C ALA A 93 2.56 21.43 -25.09
N MET A 94 3.45 20.47 -25.36
CA MET A 94 3.40 19.12 -24.81
C MET A 94 3.92 19.05 -23.36
N HIS A 95 4.60 20.10 -22.89
CA HIS A 95 5.07 20.22 -21.51
C HIS A 95 4.04 20.86 -20.56
N ILE A 96 2.82 21.13 -21.05
CA ILE A 96 1.76 21.83 -20.33
C ILE A 96 0.59 20.86 -20.08
N TYR A 97 0.39 20.47 -18.81
CA TYR A 97 -0.58 19.45 -18.38
C TYR A 97 -1.72 20.09 -17.59
N ARG A 98 -2.97 19.85 -18.03
CA ARG A 98 -4.15 20.66 -17.66
C ARG A 98 -5.23 19.93 -16.87
N ASP A 99 -5.31 18.62 -17.00
CA ASP A 99 -6.35 17.82 -16.35
C ASP A 99 -5.77 16.66 -15.55
N SER A 100 -6.63 16.02 -14.75
CA SER A 100 -6.24 14.97 -13.82
C SER A 100 -5.65 13.75 -14.50
N HIS A 101 -6.08 13.45 -15.72
CA HIS A 101 -5.64 12.31 -16.50
C HIS A 101 -4.26 12.57 -17.13
N GLU A 102 -4.07 13.75 -17.72
CA GLU A 102 -2.78 14.23 -18.22
C GLU A 102 -1.72 14.25 -17.10
N LEU A 103 -2.09 14.73 -15.90
CA LEU A 103 -1.21 14.73 -14.72
C LEU A 103 -0.91 13.32 -14.20
N GLY A 104 -1.90 12.43 -14.21
CA GLY A 104 -1.71 11.02 -13.86
C GLY A 104 -0.69 10.34 -14.77
N PHE A 105 -0.76 10.56 -16.09
CA PHE A 105 0.23 10.03 -17.03
C PHE A 105 1.62 10.64 -16.85
N LEU A 106 1.69 11.93 -16.52
CA LEU A 106 2.95 12.58 -16.16
C LEU A 106 3.57 11.93 -14.91
N LEU A 107 2.76 11.66 -13.88
CA LEU A 107 3.21 10.92 -12.71
C LEU A 107 3.73 9.53 -13.10
N LEU A 108 2.98 8.75 -13.87
CA LEU A 108 3.45 7.45 -14.38
C LEU A 108 4.79 7.55 -15.13
N LYS A 109 4.97 8.58 -15.96
CA LYS A 109 6.24 8.85 -16.66
C LYS A 109 7.39 9.07 -15.66
N TYR A 110 7.17 9.87 -14.62
CA TYR A 110 8.18 10.11 -13.58
C TYR A 110 8.46 8.88 -12.74
N VAL A 111 7.45 8.08 -12.36
CA VAL A 111 7.66 6.82 -11.63
C VAL A 111 8.44 5.81 -12.49
N ARG A 112 8.29 5.84 -13.82
CA ARG A 112 9.08 5.00 -14.73
C ARG A 112 10.54 5.43 -14.79
N ASN A 113 10.82 6.73 -14.79
CA ASN A 113 12.18 7.27 -14.89
C ASN A 113 12.72 7.70 -13.52
N PHE A 114 13.62 6.92 -12.95
CA PHE A 114 14.16 7.19 -11.60
C PHE A 114 14.77 8.60 -11.44
N ALA A 115 15.36 9.16 -12.51
CA ALA A 115 15.91 10.53 -12.47
C ALA A 115 14.86 11.58 -12.06
N ASP A 116 13.58 11.29 -12.28
CA ASP A 116 12.47 12.21 -12.08
C ASP A 116 11.70 11.93 -10.77
N MET A 117 12.28 11.16 -9.84
CA MET A 117 11.65 10.87 -8.54
C MET A 117 11.30 12.16 -7.77
N LYS A 118 12.15 13.18 -7.85
CA LYS A 118 11.86 14.51 -7.27
C LYS A 118 10.56 15.08 -7.85
N SER A 119 10.40 15.03 -9.16
CA SER A 119 9.21 15.52 -9.87
C SER A 119 7.96 14.71 -9.52
N ALA A 120 8.10 13.38 -9.35
CA ALA A 120 7.02 12.51 -8.89
C ALA A 120 6.54 12.84 -7.46
N LEU A 121 7.45 13.22 -6.57
CA LEU A 121 7.07 13.67 -5.22
C LEU A 121 6.45 15.07 -5.27
N GLN A 122 7.06 15.99 -6.02
CA GLN A 122 6.60 17.37 -6.14
C GLN A 122 5.18 17.48 -6.70
N ILE A 123 4.80 16.63 -7.68
CA ILE A 123 3.43 16.63 -8.22
C ILE A 123 2.38 16.18 -7.20
N LEU A 124 2.74 15.26 -6.30
CA LEU A 124 1.85 14.75 -5.25
C LEU A 124 1.69 15.71 -4.07
N GLU A 125 2.71 16.53 -3.81
CA GLU A 125 2.68 17.53 -2.71
C GLU A 125 1.88 18.78 -3.05
N TYR A 126 1.43 18.94 -4.30
CA TYR A 126 0.68 20.12 -4.72
C TYR A 126 -0.80 20.03 -4.30
N PRO A 127 -1.27 20.83 -3.33
CA PRO A 127 -2.58 20.62 -2.71
C PRO A 127 -3.76 20.89 -3.65
N ASP A 128 -3.58 21.78 -4.63
CA ASP A 128 -4.63 22.22 -5.56
C ASP A 128 -4.60 21.48 -6.91
N LEU A 129 -3.68 20.52 -7.10
CA LEU A 129 -3.66 19.68 -8.29
C LEU A 129 -4.61 18.51 -8.12
N ASP A 130 -5.64 18.49 -8.96
CA ASP A 130 -6.54 17.38 -9.13
C ASP A 130 -5.83 16.32 -9.97
N ILE A 131 -5.03 15.45 -9.35
CA ILE A 131 -4.27 14.39 -10.02
C ILE A 131 -4.93 13.03 -9.86
N ASP A 132 -5.09 12.30 -10.97
CA ASP A 132 -5.49 10.90 -10.92
C ASP A 132 -4.29 10.01 -10.56
N VAL A 133 -4.18 9.67 -9.27
CA VAL A 133 -3.12 8.80 -8.74
C VAL A 133 -3.38 7.31 -8.96
N ASN A 134 -4.55 6.93 -9.49
CA ASN A 134 -4.93 5.54 -9.73
C ASN A 134 -4.94 5.19 -11.23
N ILE A 135 -4.53 6.12 -12.10
CA ILE A 135 -4.45 5.90 -13.54
C ILE A 135 -3.58 4.69 -13.88
N GLU A 136 -3.96 3.95 -14.92
CA GLU A 136 -3.16 2.82 -15.40
C GLU A 136 -2.33 3.19 -16.63
N ASP A 137 -1.14 2.59 -16.73
CA ASP A 137 -0.30 2.68 -17.91
C ASP A 137 -0.72 1.68 -19.02
N GLU A 138 0.06 1.62 -20.10
CA GLU A 138 -0.16 0.68 -21.21
C GLU A 138 -0.10 -0.80 -20.76
N SER A 139 0.62 -1.10 -19.69
CA SER A 139 0.71 -2.43 -19.06
C SER A 139 -0.41 -2.67 -18.03
N GLY A 140 -1.23 -1.66 -17.75
CA GLY A 140 -2.33 -1.75 -16.79
C GLY A 140 -1.89 -1.50 -15.35
N LEU A 141 -0.68 -0.99 -15.12
CA LEU A 141 -0.15 -0.72 -13.78
C LEU A 141 -0.42 0.73 -13.38
N CYS A 142 -0.86 0.94 -12.15
CA CYS A 142 -0.97 2.27 -11.57
C CYS A 142 0.36 2.74 -10.93
N PRO A 143 0.50 4.05 -10.61
CA PRO A 143 1.72 4.57 -9.98
C PRO A 143 2.15 3.82 -8.72
N LEU A 144 1.19 3.42 -7.88
CA LEU A 144 1.46 2.68 -6.63
C LEU A 144 1.97 1.27 -6.92
N GLU A 145 1.34 0.54 -7.83
CA GLU A 145 1.76 -0.81 -8.22
C GLU A 145 3.16 -0.79 -8.86
N LEU A 146 3.40 0.16 -9.77
CA LEU A 146 4.70 0.34 -10.42
C LEU A 146 5.81 0.66 -9.41
N ALA A 147 5.52 1.50 -8.41
CA ALA A 147 6.47 1.84 -7.37
C ALA A 147 6.86 0.61 -6.52
N ILE A 148 5.91 -0.28 -6.21
CA ILE A 148 6.17 -1.52 -5.48
C ILE A 148 7.06 -2.47 -6.29
N TYR A 149 6.79 -2.64 -7.60
CA TYR A 149 7.64 -3.45 -8.46
C TYR A 149 9.08 -2.91 -8.55
N LYS A 150 9.25 -1.58 -8.59
CA LYS A 150 10.55 -0.93 -8.67
C LYS A 150 11.31 -0.88 -7.34
N LEU A 151 10.62 -1.07 -6.21
CA LEU A 151 11.23 -1.12 -4.88
C LEU A 151 12.30 -2.23 -4.77
N GLU A 152 12.13 -3.34 -5.50
CA GLU A 152 13.13 -4.42 -5.56
C GLU A 152 14.48 -3.93 -6.08
N GLN A 153 14.46 -2.97 -7.01
CA GLN A 153 15.66 -2.42 -7.65
C GLN A 153 16.20 -1.22 -6.87
N ASN A 154 15.34 -0.45 -6.21
CA ASN A 154 15.74 0.79 -5.56
C ASN A 154 14.85 1.12 -4.35
N SER A 155 15.48 1.22 -3.17
CA SER A 155 14.78 1.49 -1.90
C SER A 155 14.13 2.88 -1.83
N ASN A 156 14.53 3.84 -2.68
CA ASN A 156 13.95 5.19 -2.69
C ASN A 156 12.47 5.22 -3.10
N TYR A 157 11.98 4.18 -3.77
CA TYR A 157 10.54 4.06 -4.06
C TYR A 157 9.69 3.95 -2.79
N ALA A 158 10.28 3.62 -1.62
CA ALA A 158 9.56 3.62 -0.35
C ALA A 158 8.99 5.01 -0.01
N LEU A 159 9.73 6.08 -0.29
CA LEU A 159 9.28 7.47 -0.07
C LEU A 159 8.10 7.82 -0.97
N LEU A 160 8.15 7.39 -2.23
CA LEU A 160 7.05 7.59 -3.18
C LEU A 160 5.81 6.79 -2.78
N ILE A 161 5.97 5.54 -2.34
CA ILE A 161 4.86 4.71 -1.83
C ILE A 161 4.21 5.39 -0.63
N GLU A 162 5.00 5.93 0.29
CA GLU A 162 4.49 6.67 1.44
C GLU A 162 3.69 7.92 1.00
N ALA A 163 4.21 8.71 0.06
CA ALA A 163 3.52 9.88 -0.48
C ALA A 163 2.19 9.50 -1.17
N LEU A 164 2.20 8.45 -2.00
CA LEU A 164 1.01 7.94 -2.68
C LEU A 164 -0.05 7.44 -1.69
N LEU A 165 0.34 6.69 -0.66
CA LEU A 165 -0.59 6.18 0.36
C LEU A 165 -1.18 7.28 1.24
N LYS A 166 -0.50 8.42 1.38
CA LYS A 166 -1.05 9.61 2.08
C LYS A 166 -2.00 10.43 1.20
N HIS A 167 -1.96 10.24 -0.11
CA HIS A 167 -2.76 11.04 -1.04
C HIS A 167 -4.27 10.76 -0.85
N PRO A 168 -5.14 11.78 -0.73
CA PRO A 168 -6.55 11.58 -0.38
C PRO A 168 -7.34 10.74 -1.39
N LEU A 169 -6.95 10.80 -2.66
CA LEU A 169 -7.61 10.10 -3.76
C LEU A 169 -7.07 8.69 -4.01
N ILE A 170 -6.07 8.22 -3.23
CA ILE A 170 -5.50 6.90 -3.46
C ILE A 170 -6.51 5.78 -3.18
N ASN A 171 -6.47 4.76 -4.04
CA ASN A 171 -7.07 3.46 -3.82
C ASN A 171 -5.96 2.43 -3.60
N PRO A 172 -5.60 2.09 -2.35
CA PRO A 172 -4.54 1.10 -2.07
C PRO A 172 -4.96 -0.34 -2.40
N MET A 173 -6.26 -0.55 -2.67
CA MET A 173 -6.85 -1.81 -3.14
C MET A 173 -7.13 -1.78 -4.65
N HIS A 174 -6.55 -0.82 -5.39
CA HIS A 174 -6.58 -0.82 -6.85
C HIS A 174 -6.03 -2.15 -7.38
N VAL A 175 -6.61 -2.61 -8.47
CA VAL A 175 -6.26 -3.85 -9.14
C VAL A 175 -6.11 -3.57 -10.63
N SER A 176 -4.96 -3.93 -11.19
CA SER A 176 -4.67 -3.84 -12.61
C SER A 176 -5.73 -4.48 -13.50
N SER A 177 -6.22 -3.73 -14.49
CA SER A 177 -7.18 -4.21 -15.49
C SER A 177 -6.60 -5.22 -16.49
N LYS A 178 -5.27 -5.22 -16.68
CA LYS A 178 -4.58 -6.04 -17.69
C LYS A 178 -3.78 -7.20 -17.10
N LEU A 179 -3.42 -7.14 -15.83
CA LEU A 179 -2.70 -8.24 -15.19
C LEU A 179 -3.64 -9.40 -14.85
N SER A 180 -3.25 -10.61 -15.23
CA SER A 180 -4.03 -11.81 -14.91
C SER A 180 -4.11 -12.01 -13.39
N GLY A 181 -5.31 -12.27 -12.89
CA GLY A 181 -5.53 -12.59 -11.48
C GLY A 181 -5.97 -11.42 -10.60
N ALA A 182 -6.10 -10.21 -11.13
CA ALA A 182 -6.75 -9.13 -10.39
C ALA A 182 -6.16 -8.93 -8.97
N ILE A 183 -4.84 -8.73 -8.89
CA ILE A 183 -4.08 -8.65 -7.63
C ILE A 183 -3.90 -7.19 -7.25
N SER A 184 -4.21 -6.85 -6.00
CA SER A 184 -4.11 -5.47 -5.52
C SER A 184 -2.68 -5.04 -5.20
N ALA A 185 -2.40 -3.73 -5.21
CA ALA A 185 -1.12 -3.16 -4.82
C ALA A 185 -0.65 -3.66 -3.43
N PHE A 186 -1.56 -3.69 -2.45
CA PHE A 186 -1.27 -4.25 -1.12
C PHE A 186 -0.80 -5.71 -1.21
N ASN A 187 -1.49 -6.53 -2.00
CA ASN A 187 -1.17 -7.93 -2.13
C ASN A 187 0.16 -8.15 -2.87
N ILE A 188 0.46 -7.35 -3.90
CA ILE A 188 1.78 -7.32 -4.57
C ILE A 188 2.90 -7.08 -3.55
N ALA A 189 2.74 -6.08 -2.67
CA ALA A 189 3.73 -5.78 -1.64
C ALA A 189 3.96 -6.95 -0.68
N THR A 190 2.97 -7.83 -0.45
CA THR A 190 3.12 -8.91 0.54
C THR A 190 4.04 -10.05 0.12
N TYR A 191 4.20 -10.29 -1.19
CA TYR A 191 5.13 -11.31 -1.68
C TYR A 191 6.47 -10.75 -2.18
N SER A 192 6.59 -9.44 -2.32
CA SER A 192 7.87 -8.77 -2.57
C SER A 192 8.83 -8.95 -1.39
N GLU A 193 10.12 -9.08 -1.68
CA GLU A 193 11.16 -9.28 -0.66
C GLU A 193 11.46 -7.99 0.10
N LYS A 194 11.60 -6.89 -0.65
CA LYS A 194 12.00 -5.58 -0.10
C LYS A 194 10.84 -4.71 0.38
N ALA A 195 9.60 -5.16 0.17
CA ALA A 195 8.42 -4.38 0.52
C ALA A 195 7.98 -4.50 1.99
N SER A 196 8.68 -5.28 2.82
CA SER A 196 8.35 -5.43 4.25
C SER A 196 8.30 -4.09 5.00
N SER A 197 9.12 -3.11 4.60
CA SER A 197 9.16 -1.75 5.19
C SER A 197 7.91 -0.91 4.90
N VAL A 198 7.19 -1.17 3.81
CA VAL A 198 5.99 -0.40 3.43
C VAL A 198 4.68 -1.06 3.88
N ILE A 199 4.70 -2.35 4.26
CA ILE A 199 3.50 -3.05 4.77
C ILE A 199 2.83 -2.32 5.95
N PRO A 200 3.57 -1.77 6.94
CA PRO A 200 2.94 -1.00 8.02
C PRO A 200 2.16 0.23 7.51
N LEU A 201 2.64 0.89 6.44
CA LEU A 201 1.95 2.04 5.83
C LEU A 201 0.62 1.62 5.21
N PHE A 202 0.59 0.47 4.53
CA PHE A 202 -0.66 -0.10 4.03
C PHE A 202 -1.62 -0.43 5.17
N LEU A 203 -1.16 -1.14 6.20
CA LEU A 203 -2.02 -1.54 7.32
C LEU A 203 -2.61 -0.34 8.08
N ALA A 204 -1.87 0.77 8.15
CA ALA A 204 -2.37 2.01 8.75
C ALA A 204 -3.46 2.70 7.90
N HIS A 205 -3.58 2.38 6.62
CA HIS A 205 -4.53 3.04 5.72
C HIS A 205 -5.98 2.55 5.96
N PRO A 206 -6.96 3.45 6.11
CA PRO A 206 -8.34 3.08 6.49
C PRO A 206 -9.06 2.24 5.44
N LYS A 207 -8.71 2.38 4.16
CA LYS A 207 -9.30 1.59 3.06
C LYS A 207 -8.69 0.20 2.87
N ILE A 208 -7.74 -0.23 3.71
CA ILE A 208 -7.11 -1.54 3.56
C ILE A 208 -8.00 -2.67 4.08
N ALA A 209 -8.18 -3.68 3.21
CA ALA A 209 -8.83 -4.93 3.52
C ALA A 209 -7.77 -6.04 3.65
N THR A 210 -7.45 -6.42 4.89
CA THR A 210 -6.33 -7.32 5.21
C THR A 210 -6.56 -8.78 4.85
N ASN A 211 -7.82 -9.17 4.66
CA ASN A 211 -8.27 -10.54 4.41
C ASN A 211 -8.86 -10.73 3.01
N THR A 212 -8.52 -9.86 2.05
CA THR A 212 -8.99 -10.05 0.66
C THR A 212 -8.53 -11.38 0.11
N ARG A 213 -9.32 -11.93 -0.81
CA ARG A 213 -9.04 -13.19 -1.48
C ARG A 213 -9.03 -12.91 -2.98
N GLU A 214 -7.82 -12.77 -3.51
CA GLU A 214 -7.56 -12.30 -4.87
C GLU A 214 -6.85 -13.40 -5.67
N GLY A 215 -6.74 -13.22 -6.99
CA GLY A 215 -6.15 -14.24 -7.85
C GLY A 215 -7.11 -15.35 -8.23
N ALA A 216 -6.73 -16.09 -9.26
CA ALA A 216 -7.48 -17.28 -9.73
C ALA A 216 -7.64 -18.36 -8.66
N SER A 217 -6.83 -18.33 -7.60
CA SER A 217 -6.86 -19.30 -6.50
C SER A 217 -7.38 -18.72 -5.19
N LEU A 218 -7.82 -17.46 -5.15
CA LEU A 218 -8.36 -16.80 -3.96
C LEU A 218 -7.41 -16.79 -2.76
N PHE A 219 -6.14 -16.43 -3.02
CA PHE A 219 -5.13 -16.30 -1.98
C PHE A 219 -5.35 -15.03 -1.15
N THR A 220 -5.10 -15.11 0.16
CA THR A 220 -5.00 -13.93 1.02
C THR A 220 -3.60 -13.32 0.98
N PRO A 221 -3.43 -12.03 1.33
CA PRO A 221 -2.11 -11.41 1.46
C PRO A 221 -1.18 -12.21 2.40
N LEU A 222 -1.72 -12.74 3.50
CA LEU A 222 -0.96 -13.59 4.41
C LEU A 222 -0.51 -14.90 3.75
N MET A 223 -1.35 -15.53 2.93
CA MET A 223 -0.96 -16.75 2.22
C MET A 223 0.11 -16.50 1.15
N GLN A 224 0.06 -15.36 0.47
CA GLN A 224 1.10 -14.96 -0.48
C GLN A 224 2.44 -14.79 0.23
N ALA A 225 2.47 -13.98 1.29
CA ALA A 225 3.68 -13.82 2.13
C ALA A 225 4.21 -15.17 2.65
N ALA A 226 3.30 -16.07 3.05
CA ALA A 226 3.64 -17.41 3.52
C ALA A 226 4.24 -18.30 2.41
N PHE A 227 3.63 -18.33 1.22
CA PHE A 227 4.09 -19.13 0.09
C PHE A 227 5.52 -18.75 -0.37
N PHE A 228 5.86 -17.47 -0.33
CA PHE A 228 7.19 -16.97 -0.67
C PHE A 228 8.17 -16.93 0.51
N GLY A 229 7.77 -17.39 1.69
CA GLY A 229 8.64 -17.42 2.88
C GLY A 229 9.07 -16.04 3.37
N ARG A 230 8.22 -15.00 3.17
CA ARG A 230 8.48 -13.62 3.59
C ARG A 230 8.29 -13.45 5.10
N LYS A 231 9.24 -13.98 5.88
CA LYS A 231 9.20 -14.03 7.35
C LYS A 231 8.81 -12.69 7.98
N ASP A 232 9.45 -11.60 7.57
CA ASP A 232 9.21 -10.29 8.18
C ASP A 232 7.82 -9.74 7.82
N THR A 233 7.38 -9.92 6.57
CA THR A 233 6.02 -9.57 6.16
C THR A 233 4.97 -10.39 6.93
N VAL A 234 5.16 -11.70 7.08
CA VAL A 234 4.26 -12.56 7.88
C VAL A 234 4.19 -12.08 9.32
N LYS A 235 5.34 -11.75 9.92
CA LYS A 235 5.40 -11.19 11.28
C LYS A 235 4.62 -9.88 11.40
N ILE A 236 4.76 -8.97 10.44
CA ILE A 236 4.05 -7.70 10.41
C ILE A 236 2.55 -7.92 10.24
N LEU A 237 2.12 -8.74 9.28
CA LEU A 237 0.70 -9.04 9.06
C LEU A 237 0.05 -9.67 10.31
N LEU A 238 0.71 -10.66 10.93
CA LEU A 238 0.18 -11.31 12.14
C LEU A 238 0.16 -10.42 13.38
N SER A 239 0.86 -9.27 13.37
CA SER A 239 0.77 -8.27 14.42
C SER A 239 -0.54 -7.46 14.35
N ASP A 240 -1.18 -7.42 13.18
CA ASP A 240 -2.48 -6.79 12.99
C ASP A 240 -3.61 -7.76 13.36
N THR A 241 -4.37 -7.41 14.40
CA THR A 241 -5.49 -8.23 14.90
C THR A 241 -6.61 -8.49 13.88
N ARG A 242 -6.69 -7.71 12.80
CA ARG A 242 -7.68 -7.90 11.73
C ARG A 242 -7.31 -9.05 10.80
N VAL A 243 -6.05 -9.49 10.78
CA VAL A 243 -5.60 -10.57 9.88
C VAL A 243 -6.07 -11.93 10.40
N ASN A 244 -6.80 -12.67 9.57
CA ASN A 244 -7.28 -14.00 9.87
C ASN A 244 -6.36 -15.08 9.26
N PRO A 245 -5.57 -15.81 10.07
CA PRO A 245 -4.63 -16.82 9.58
C PRO A 245 -5.29 -18.12 9.13
N THR A 246 -6.57 -18.35 9.48
CA THR A 246 -7.27 -19.61 9.22
C THR A 246 -8.12 -19.59 7.96
N LEU A 247 -8.14 -18.47 7.22
CA LEU A 247 -8.82 -18.42 5.93
C LEU A 247 -8.23 -19.47 4.99
N GLN A 248 -9.06 -19.93 4.04
CA GLN A 248 -8.68 -20.95 3.07
C GLN A 248 -8.79 -20.41 1.65
N ASN A 249 -7.86 -20.80 0.78
CA ASN A 249 -7.91 -20.52 -0.66
C ASN A 249 -8.85 -21.52 -1.38
N LEU A 250 -8.91 -21.51 -2.72
CA LEU A 250 -9.75 -22.46 -3.48
C LEU A 250 -9.33 -23.94 -3.33
N TYR A 251 -8.11 -24.20 -2.89
CA TYR A 251 -7.59 -25.56 -2.64
C TYR A 251 -7.82 -26.01 -1.20
N GLY A 252 -8.48 -25.20 -0.36
CA GLY A 252 -8.64 -25.48 1.07
C GLY A 252 -7.37 -25.22 1.90
N GLU A 253 -6.35 -24.59 1.32
CA GLU A 253 -5.07 -24.33 2.01
C GLU A 253 -5.16 -23.09 2.89
N THR A 254 -4.69 -23.19 4.13
CA THR A 254 -4.41 -22.04 5.00
C THR A 254 -3.04 -21.41 4.67
N ALA A 255 -2.73 -20.29 5.31
CA ALA A 255 -1.40 -19.68 5.19
C ALA A 255 -0.29 -20.66 5.63
N LEU A 256 -0.53 -21.48 6.68
CA LEU A 256 0.40 -22.52 7.10
C LEU A 256 0.65 -23.56 6.00
N ASN A 257 -0.41 -24.05 5.35
CA ASN A 257 -0.28 -25.00 4.22
C ASN A 257 0.51 -24.38 3.06
N CYS A 258 0.26 -23.10 2.75
CA CYS A 258 0.97 -22.37 1.71
C CYS A 258 2.48 -22.26 2.01
N ALA A 259 2.87 -21.99 3.26
CA ALA A 259 4.28 -21.93 3.64
C ALA A 259 4.99 -23.29 3.49
N GLN A 260 4.33 -24.38 3.89
CA GLN A 260 4.87 -25.74 3.72
C GLN A 260 5.05 -26.08 2.24
N ARG A 261 4.07 -25.73 1.40
CA ARG A 261 4.16 -25.91 -0.04
C ARG A 261 5.31 -25.10 -0.63
N GLY A 262 5.41 -23.80 -0.32
CA GLY A 262 6.52 -22.94 -0.76
C GLY A 262 7.89 -23.49 -0.40
N LYS A 263 8.07 -23.95 0.85
CA LYS A 263 9.31 -24.61 1.30
C LYS A 263 9.66 -25.84 0.46
N ASN A 264 8.68 -26.69 0.17
CA ASN A 264 8.89 -27.89 -0.66
C ASN A 264 9.30 -27.54 -2.10
N TYR A 265 8.74 -26.46 -2.68
CA TYR A 265 9.15 -25.98 -4.00
C TYR A 265 10.61 -25.50 -4.01
N LEU A 266 11.00 -24.77 -2.96
CA LEU A 266 12.39 -24.37 -2.75
C LEU A 266 13.33 -25.59 -2.66
N LEU A 267 13.01 -26.58 -1.82
CA LEU A 267 13.88 -27.74 -1.62
C LEU A 267 14.03 -28.64 -2.85
N ARG A 268 12.99 -28.71 -3.71
CA ARG A 268 13.03 -29.49 -4.95
C ARG A 268 13.81 -28.81 -6.09
N GLY A 269 14.25 -27.57 -5.91
CA GLY A 269 14.90 -26.81 -6.98
C GLY A 269 13.99 -26.56 -8.19
N CYS A 270 12.66 -26.64 -8.01
CA CYS A 270 11.68 -26.51 -9.10
C CYS A 270 11.52 -25.07 -9.63
N SER A 271 12.40 -24.14 -9.24
CA SER A 271 12.50 -22.81 -9.82
C SER A 271 13.91 -22.59 -10.33
N LEU A 272 14.04 -22.29 -11.63
CA LEU A 272 15.30 -21.91 -12.30
C LEU A 272 16.02 -20.71 -11.63
N TYR A 273 15.39 -20.06 -10.65
CA TYR A 273 15.85 -18.87 -9.93
C TYR A 273 16.18 -19.09 -8.45
N TRP A 274 16.09 -20.31 -7.91
CA TRP A 274 16.27 -20.53 -6.47
C TRP A 274 17.24 -21.68 -6.15
N PRO A 275 18.57 -21.41 -6.11
CA PRO A 275 19.46 -22.33 -5.43
C PRO A 275 19.03 -22.48 -3.97
N ALA A 276 19.22 -23.67 -3.39
CA ALA A 276 18.89 -23.94 -1.99
C ALA A 276 19.77 -23.07 -1.08
N ASP A 277 19.29 -21.87 -0.79
CA ASP A 277 19.91 -20.92 0.12
C ASP A 277 19.45 -21.27 1.56
N PRO A 278 20.39 -21.59 2.47
CA PRO A 278 20.09 -21.90 3.86
C PRO A 278 19.28 -20.81 4.56
N GLU A 279 19.51 -19.53 4.25
CA GLU A 279 18.77 -18.42 4.86
C GLU A 279 17.29 -18.47 4.48
N LYS A 280 17.02 -18.75 3.21
CA LYS A 280 15.67 -18.89 2.68
C LYS A 280 14.94 -20.08 3.29
N ILE A 281 15.61 -21.22 3.45
CA ILE A 281 15.06 -22.38 4.15
C ILE A 281 14.68 -22.00 5.60
N GLN A 282 15.57 -21.29 6.30
CA GLN A 282 15.33 -20.83 7.67
C GLN A 282 14.16 -19.83 7.74
N ASN A 283 14.01 -18.94 6.75
CA ASN A 283 12.89 -18.02 6.68
C ASN A 283 11.55 -18.77 6.53
N PHE A 284 11.51 -19.86 5.75
CA PHE A 284 10.34 -20.74 5.71
C PHE A 284 10.07 -21.41 7.06
N ASP A 285 11.08 -21.94 7.74
CA ASP A 285 10.91 -22.57 9.05
C ASP A 285 10.35 -21.62 10.10
N ASN A 286 10.87 -20.40 10.15
CA ASN A 286 10.35 -19.34 11.02
C ASN A 286 8.91 -18.98 10.68
N THR A 287 8.60 -18.88 9.37
CA THR A 287 7.26 -18.57 8.87
C THR A 287 6.25 -19.64 9.28
N ILE A 288 6.58 -20.92 9.07
CA ILE A 288 5.75 -22.06 9.44
C ILE A 288 5.47 -22.05 10.95
N TYR A 289 6.50 -21.81 11.78
CA TYR A 289 6.32 -21.73 13.22
C TYR A 289 5.35 -20.61 13.63
N MET A 290 5.53 -19.39 13.10
CA MET A 290 4.66 -18.24 13.41
C MET A 290 3.20 -18.52 13.03
N LEU A 291 2.98 -19.11 11.85
CA LEU A 291 1.64 -19.41 11.36
C LEU A 291 0.94 -20.50 12.19
N ALA A 292 1.65 -21.56 12.57
CA ALA A 292 1.09 -22.61 13.43
C ALA A 292 0.66 -22.06 14.80
N VAL A 293 1.46 -21.16 15.39
CA VAL A 293 1.10 -20.49 16.65
C VAL A 293 -0.10 -19.56 16.44
N ALA A 294 -0.13 -18.80 15.35
CA ALA A 294 -1.21 -17.86 15.05
C ALA A 294 -2.55 -18.56 14.80
N GLU A 295 -2.59 -19.64 14.01
CA GLU A 295 -3.81 -20.43 13.78
C GLU A 295 -4.34 -21.03 15.08
N LYS A 296 -3.47 -21.61 15.91
CA LYS A 296 -3.86 -22.15 17.22
C LYS A 296 -4.47 -21.08 18.12
N LYS A 297 -3.83 -19.91 18.19
CA LYS A 297 -4.31 -18.76 18.98
C LYS A 297 -5.65 -18.25 18.45
N TRP A 298 -5.79 -18.09 17.14
CA TRP A 298 -7.01 -17.62 16.50
C TRP A 298 -8.19 -18.54 16.76
N ASN A 299 -7.98 -19.85 16.57
CA ASN A 299 -8.98 -20.86 16.87
C ASN A 299 -9.40 -20.81 18.34
N ALA A 300 -8.46 -20.71 19.28
CA ALA A 300 -8.79 -20.61 20.70
C ALA A 300 -9.65 -19.39 21.05
N THR A 301 -9.44 -18.25 20.39
CA THR A 301 -10.19 -17.02 20.66
C THR A 301 -11.51 -16.90 19.91
N HIS A 302 -11.68 -17.57 18.76
CA HIS A 302 -12.86 -17.43 17.89
C HIS A 302 -13.74 -18.68 17.77
N SER A 303 -13.34 -19.82 18.37
CA SER A 303 -14.19 -21.03 18.42
C SER A 303 -15.14 -21.09 19.63
N ALA A 304 -14.99 -20.19 20.61
CA ALA A 304 -15.84 -20.14 21.81
C ALA A 304 -17.26 -19.57 21.57
N THR A 305 -17.56 -19.02 20.39
CA THR A 305 -18.88 -18.47 20.03
C THR A 305 -19.81 -19.46 19.33
N SER A 306 -19.38 -20.72 19.14
CA SER A 306 -20.20 -21.78 18.53
C SER A 306 -20.71 -22.82 19.56
N THR A 307 -21.21 -22.37 20.71
CA THR A 307 -21.95 -23.28 21.60
C THR A 307 -23.23 -22.63 22.14
N ALA A 308 -24.37 -22.95 21.50
CA ALA A 308 -25.68 -23.32 22.08
C ALA A 308 -26.87 -22.88 21.17
N PRO A 309 -28.06 -23.51 21.25
CA PRO A 309 -28.40 -24.86 21.70
C PRO A 309 -29.23 -25.69 20.68
N THR A 310 -29.31 -26.99 20.94
CA THR A 310 -30.32 -27.94 20.43
C THR A 310 -31.75 -27.44 20.56
N THR A 311 -32.52 -27.43 19.47
CA THR A 311 -34.00 -27.51 19.37
C THR A 311 -34.37 -27.26 17.90
N THR A 312 -35.29 -27.91 17.20
CA THR A 312 -36.25 -28.98 17.44
C THR A 312 -36.70 -29.44 16.05
N THR A 313 -36.94 -30.73 15.90
CA THR A 313 -37.69 -31.37 14.82
C THR A 313 -38.95 -30.58 14.45
N ILE A 314 -39.13 -30.22 13.17
CA ILE A 314 -40.45 -29.88 12.64
C ILE A 314 -40.69 -30.74 11.39
N GLN A 315 -41.73 -31.56 11.50
CA GLN A 315 -42.25 -32.42 10.45
C GLN A 315 -42.72 -31.60 9.24
N ALA A 316 -42.40 -32.09 8.05
CA ALA A 316 -43.01 -31.61 6.81
C ALA A 316 -44.45 -32.15 6.70
N THR A 317 -45.43 -31.28 6.85
CA THR A 317 -46.78 -31.50 6.31
C THR A 317 -46.91 -30.70 5.01
N THR A 318 -46.81 -31.41 3.88
CA THR A 318 -47.14 -30.89 2.55
C THR A 318 -48.66 -30.83 2.42
N THR A 319 -49.24 -29.62 2.51
CA THR A 319 -50.60 -29.35 2.01
C THR A 319 -50.52 -28.87 0.58
N THR A 320 -51.12 -29.67 -0.30
CA THR A 320 -51.34 -29.45 -1.72
C THR A 320 -52.12 -28.19 -2.02
N SER A 321 -51.73 -27.59 -3.14
CA SER A 321 -52.30 -26.45 -3.82
C SER A 321 -53.79 -26.58 -4.19
N ASN A 322 -54.51 -25.49 -3.91
CA ASN A 322 -55.49 -24.80 -4.78
C ASN A 322 -56.91 -25.37 -4.94
N PRO A 323 -57.94 -24.55 -4.63
CA PRO A 323 -59.24 -24.65 -5.27
C PRO A 323 -59.67 -23.34 -5.98
N SER A 324 -60.68 -23.49 -6.85
CA SER A 324 -61.43 -22.52 -7.68
C SER A 324 -60.84 -22.33 -9.08
N THR A 325 -61.52 -22.63 -10.20
CA THR A 325 -62.94 -22.76 -10.59
C THR A 325 -63.01 -23.69 -11.82
N LYS A 326 -63.99 -24.58 -12.07
CA LYS A 326 -65.45 -24.59 -11.84
C LYS A 326 -65.92 -25.76 -11.00
#